data_AF-Q1WLB8-F1
#
_entry.id   AF-Q1WLB8-F1
#
_cell.length_a   1.000
_cell.length_b   1.000
_cell.length_c   1.000
_cell.angle_alpha   90.00
_cell.angle_beta   90.00
_cell.angle_gamma   90.00
#
_symmetry.space_group_name_H-M   'P 1'
#
loop_
_entity.id
_entity.type
_entity.pdbx_description
1 polymer ?
#
loop_
_entity_poly.entity_id
_entity_poly.type
_entity_poly.pdbx_seq_one_letter_code
_entity_poly.pdbx_strand_id
1 'polypeptide(L)'
;MQQGYRYALVAPIRRDFHPDFRPDLTPAEMLALGVFGGKYMTDCRDEFPNSWFVGAQLSSLRKDPSINCFGVDASQPLSVWRAKRWIHPEDPRGWFQ
;
A
#
# COMPACT_ATOMS: atom_id res chain seq x y z
N MET A 1 1.16 10.92 -7.10
CA MET A 1 -0.02 10.18 -7.60
C MET A 1 0.05 10.14 -9.10
N GLN A 2 -0.25 8.97 -9.70
CA GLN A 2 -0.38 8.85 -11.15
C GLN A 2 -1.46 9.81 -11.64
N GLN A 3 -1.23 10.49 -12.76
CA GLN A 3 -2.22 11.41 -13.34
C GLN A 3 -2.68 10.88 -14.68
N GLY A 4 -4.00 10.79 -14.86
CA GLY A 4 -4.59 10.31 -16.12
C GLY A 4 -4.40 8.82 -16.41
N TYR A 5 -3.88 8.03 -15.45
CA TYR A 5 -3.78 6.58 -15.60
C TYR A 5 -5.17 5.94 -15.65
N ARG A 6 -5.37 5.02 -16.59
CA ARG A 6 -6.64 4.32 -16.79
C ARG A 6 -6.35 2.89 -17.24
N TYR A 7 -7.14 1.96 -16.74
CA TYR A 7 -7.11 0.57 -17.15
C TYR A 7 -8.54 0.05 -17.32
N ALA A 8 -8.69 -1.03 -18.08
CA ALA A 8 -9.97 -1.73 -18.22
C ALA A 8 -10.07 -2.79 -17.12
N LEU A 9 -11.20 -2.80 -16.41
CA LEU A 9 -11.52 -3.91 -15.50
C LEU A 9 -11.87 -5.14 -16.33
N VAL A 10 -11.06 -6.18 -16.21
CA VAL A 10 -11.32 -7.49 -16.82
C VAL A 10 -12.05 -8.46 -15.86
N ALA A 11 -12.19 -8.08 -14.59
CA ALA A 11 -12.89 -8.82 -13.55
C ALA A 11 -13.57 -7.85 -12.55
N PRO A 12 -14.61 -8.29 -11.82
CA PRO A 12 -15.29 -7.46 -10.84
C PRO A 12 -14.42 -7.21 -9.59
N ILE A 13 -14.54 -6.01 -9.03
CA ILE A 13 -13.84 -5.63 -7.79
C ILE A 13 -14.20 -6.58 -6.65
N ARG A 14 -13.18 -7.10 -5.95
CA ARG A 14 -13.30 -8.02 -4.80
C ARG A 14 -14.04 -9.34 -5.11
N ARG A 15 -14.06 -9.77 -6.37
CA ARG A 15 -14.64 -11.05 -6.78
C ARG A 15 -13.65 -11.81 -7.66
N ASP A 16 -13.95 -13.08 -7.92
CA ASP A 16 -13.21 -13.93 -8.85
C ASP A 16 -11.72 -14.11 -8.49
N PHE A 17 -11.41 -14.11 -7.19
CA PHE A 17 -10.08 -14.45 -6.71
C PHE A 17 -9.75 -15.92 -7.01
N HIS A 18 -8.47 -16.21 -7.22
CA HIS A 18 -7.99 -17.58 -7.31
C HIS A 18 -8.38 -18.36 -6.02
N PRO A 19 -8.81 -19.63 -6.08
CA PRO A 19 -9.27 -20.38 -4.89
C PRO A 19 -8.23 -20.50 -3.76
N ASP A 20 -6.94 -20.45 -4.12
CA ASP A 20 -5.81 -20.49 -3.19
C ASP A 20 -5.45 -19.11 -2.63
N PHE A 21 -6.01 -18.03 -3.16
CA PHE A 21 -5.81 -16.70 -2.62
C PHE A 21 -6.70 -16.50 -1.38
N ARG A 22 -6.12 -16.80 -0.22
CA ARG A 22 -6.76 -16.69 1.09
C ARG A 22 -5.91 -15.78 1.98
N PRO A 23 -5.99 -14.46 1.78
CA PRO A 23 -5.20 -13.53 2.58
C PRO A 23 -5.68 -13.56 4.03
N ASP A 24 -4.73 -13.56 4.98
CA ASP A 24 -5.04 -13.50 6.42
C ASP A 24 -5.55 -12.11 6.85
N LEU A 25 -5.16 -11.07 6.10
CA LEU A 25 -5.49 -9.68 6.40
C LEU A 25 -6.02 -8.98 5.16
N THR A 26 -7.07 -8.20 5.37
CA THR A 26 -7.55 -7.21 4.40
C THR A 26 -6.65 -5.98 4.41
N PRO A 27 -6.64 -5.17 3.32
CA PRO A 27 -5.89 -3.93 3.30
C PRO A 27 -6.26 -2.95 4.43
N ALA A 28 -7.52 -2.90 4.85
CA ALA A 28 -7.95 -2.07 5.97
C ALA A 28 -7.30 -2.52 7.29
N GLU A 29 -7.28 -3.83 7.55
CA GLU A 29 -6.62 -4.41 8.73
C GLU A 29 -5.10 -4.17 8.70
N MET A 30 -4.46 -4.33 7.54
CA MET A 30 -3.04 -4.01 7.38
C MET A 30 -2.73 -2.55 7.72
N LEU A 31 -3.55 -1.60 7.26
CA LEU A 31 -3.35 -0.18 7.57
C LEU A 31 -3.63 0.13 9.05
N ALA A 32 -4.61 -0.53 9.67
CA ALA A 32 -4.84 -0.44 11.11
C ALA A 32 -3.67 -0.98 11.94
N LEU A 33 -2.89 -1.92 11.40
CA LEU A 33 -1.67 -2.47 12.00
C LEU A 33 -0.40 -1.64 11.69
N GLY A 34 -0.50 -0.55 10.92
CA GLY A 34 0.62 0.36 10.66
C GLY A 34 1.74 -0.25 9.82
N VAL A 35 1.42 -1.14 8.87
CA VAL A 35 2.41 -1.90 8.06
C VAL A 35 3.46 -1.04 7.33
N PHE A 36 3.21 0.25 7.11
CA PHE A 36 4.13 1.17 6.42
C PHE A 36 4.77 2.24 7.32
N GLY A 37 4.73 2.07 8.65
CA GLY A 37 5.13 3.12 9.58
C GLY A 37 4.36 4.44 9.33
N GLY A 38 3.13 4.30 8.84
CA GLY A 38 2.14 5.33 8.58
C GLY A 38 2.44 6.38 7.52
N LYS A 39 3.64 6.43 6.93
CA LYS A 39 3.98 7.51 5.98
C LYS A 39 3.55 7.25 4.54
N TYR A 40 3.69 6.02 4.07
CA TYR A 40 3.52 5.66 2.65
C TYR A 40 2.15 6.06 2.09
N MET A 41 1.10 5.90 2.90
CA MET A 41 -0.30 6.10 2.50
C MET A 41 -0.83 7.54 2.66
N THR A 42 0.03 8.52 2.95
CA THR A 42 -0.45 9.87 3.34
C THR A 42 -0.81 10.77 2.17
N ASP A 43 -0.24 10.51 0.99
CA ASP A 43 -0.33 11.34 -0.21
C ASP A 43 -0.91 10.59 -1.43
N CYS A 44 -1.50 9.41 -1.21
CA CYS A 44 -2.21 8.63 -2.22
C CYS A 44 -3.61 8.15 -1.77
N ARG A 45 -4.20 8.78 -0.74
CA ARG A 45 -5.47 8.32 -0.16
C ARG A 45 -6.63 8.28 -1.16
N ASP A 46 -6.66 9.23 -2.08
CA ASP A 46 -7.73 9.33 -3.08
C ASP A 46 -7.65 8.23 -4.16
N GLU A 47 -6.54 7.50 -4.26
CA GLU A 47 -6.39 6.32 -5.14
C GLU A 47 -7.09 5.08 -4.56
N PHE A 48 -7.45 5.06 -3.27
CA PHE A 48 -7.96 3.86 -2.57
C PHE A 48 -9.34 4.08 -1.91
N PRO A 49 -10.07 3.00 -1.57
CA PRO A 49 -11.36 3.13 -0.89
C PRO A 49 -11.24 3.83 0.47
N ASN A 50 -12.09 4.83 0.72
CA ASN A 50 -12.13 5.57 1.99
C ASN A 50 -12.26 4.66 3.23
N SER A 51 -12.94 3.52 3.09
CA SER A 51 -13.11 2.55 4.18
C SER A 51 -11.81 1.92 4.67
N TRP A 52 -10.74 1.90 3.86
CA TRP A 52 -9.43 1.40 4.27
C TRP A 52 -8.76 2.29 5.31
N PHE A 53 -9.13 3.57 5.36
CA PHE A 53 -8.49 4.56 6.23
C PHE A 53 -9.20 4.73 7.57
N VAL A 54 -10.32 4.03 7.78
CA VAL A 54 -11.02 4.01 9.07
C VAL A 54 -10.16 3.26 10.09
N GLY A 55 -9.62 3.98 11.08
CA GLY A 55 -8.72 3.39 12.09
C GLY A 55 -7.29 3.10 11.61
N ALA A 56 -6.91 3.59 10.42
CA ALA A 56 -5.56 3.41 9.89
C ALA A 56 -4.51 4.17 10.72
N GLN A 57 -3.37 3.51 10.97
CA GLN A 57 -2.23 4.12 11.64
C GLN A 57 -1.39 4.90 10.61
N LEU A 58 -1.57 6.22 10.58
CA LEU A 58 -0.90 7.12 9.63
C LEU A 58 0.02 8.11 10.37
N SER A 59 1.13 8.45 9.71
CA SER A 59 2.10 9.45 10.19
C SER A 59 2.37 10.47 9.10
N SER A 60 1.84 11.68 9.29
CA SER A 60 1.79 12.74 8.27
C SER A 60 3.16 13.28 7.89
N LEU A 61 4.07 13.43 8.85
CA LEU A 61 5.36 14.08 8.63
C LEU A 61 6.43 13.11 8.14
N ARG A 62 6.60 11.97 8.80
CA ARG A 62 7.70 11.02 8.56
C ARG A 62 7.29 9.60 8.87
N LYS A 63 8.05 8.63 8.35
CA LYS A 63 7.90 7.24 8.76
C LYS A 63 8.15 7.10 10.26
N ASP A 64 7.26 6.40 10.95
CA ASP A 64 7.36 6.10 12.38
C ASP A 64 7.27 4.58 12.58
N PRO A 65 8.38 3.89 12.89
CA PRO A 65 8.34 2.45 13.17
C PRO A 65 7.52 2.06 14.40
N SER A 66 7.28 2.99 15.35
CA SER A 66 6.60 2.68 16.61
C SER A 66 5.11 2.40 16.44
N ILE A 67 4.50 2.87 15.34
CA ILE A 67 3.09 2.59 15.02
C ILE A 67 2.89 1.27 14.26
N ASN A 68 3.97 0.65 13.79
CA ASN A 68 3.91 -0.69 13.22
C ASN A 68 3.60 -1.70 14.33
N CYS A 69 2.75 -2.70 14.05
CA CYS A 69 2.38 -3.74 15.01
C CYS A 69 3.58 -4.43 15.69
N PHE A 70 4.72 -4.52 15.02
CA PHE A 70 5.94 -5.13 15.56
C PHE A 70 6.95 -4.11 16.12
N GLY A 71 6.69 -2.81 15.98
CA GLY A 71 7.59 -1.74 16.43
C GLY A 71 8.91 -1.66 15.64
N VAL A 72 8.97 -2.23 14.44
CA VAL A 72 10.19 -2.29 13.61
C VAL A 72 9.99 -1.62 12.25
N ASP A 73 11.10 -1.21 11.64
CA ASP A 73 11.10 -0.70 10.27
C ASP A 73 11.04 -1.86 9.27
N ALA A 74 9.87 -2.08 8.67
CA ALA A 74 9.63 -3.13 7.70
C ALA A 74 9.82 -2.69 6.23
N SER A 75 10.49 -1.56 5.97
CA SER A 75 10.56 -0.95 4.63
C SER A 75 11.98 -0.80 4.09
N GLN A 76 12.13 -0.87 2.76
CA GLN A 76 13.35 -0.50 2.05
C GLN A 76 13.15 0.84 1.34
N PRO A 77 14.18 1.71 1.24
CA PRO A 77 14.07 2.95 0.50
C PRO A 77 13.89 2.69 -1.01
N LEU A 78 13.18 3.59 -1.70
CA LEU A 78 12.89 3.47 -3.15
C LEU A 78 14.16 3.28 -4.01
N SER A 79 15.31 3.82 -3.58
CA SER A 79 16.60 3.63 -4.24
C SER A 79 16.99 2.15 -4.36
N VAL A 80 16.72 1.34 -3.33
CA VAL A 80 16.99 -0.10 -3.34
C VAL A 80 16.12 -0.82 -4.36
N TRP A 81 14.84 -0.44 -4.45
CA TRP A 81 13.91 -1.02 -5.42
C TRP A 81 14.31 -0.66 -6.87
N ARG A 82 14.73 0.58 -7.10
CA ARG A 82 15.28 1.04 -8.39
C ARG A 82 16.55 0.28 -8.76
N ALA A 83 17.49 0.11 -7.83
CA ALA A 83 18.73 -0.62 -8.08
C ALA A 83 18.46 -2.09 -8.46
N LYS A 84 17.43 -2.70 -7.85
CA LYS A 84 16.98 -4.07 -8.16
C LYS A 84 16.14 -4.18 -9.43
N ARG A 85 15.81 -3.06 -10.08
CA ARG A 85 14.88 -3.00 -11.23
C ARG A 85 13.49 -3.58 -10.92
N TRP A 86 13.02 -3.36 -9.69
CA TRP A 86 11.68 -3.78 -9.22
C TRP A 86 10.61 -2.70 -9.38
N ILE A 87 10.93 -1.58 -10.03
CA ILE A 87 9.99 -0.49 -10.31
C ILE A 87 9.53 -0.60 -11.76
N HIS A 88 8.23 -0.70 -11.94
CA HIS A 88 7.60 -0.62 -13.24
C HIS A 88 7.45 0.87 -13.65
N PRO A 89 7.64 1.24 -14.93
CA PRO A 89 7.54 2.65 -15.35
C PRO A 89 6.18 3.28 -15.07
N GLU A 90 5.12 2.49 -15.11
CA GLU A 90 3.77 2.96 -14.79
C GLU A 90 3.56 3.07 -13.27
N ASP A 91 4.27 2.29 -12.44
CA ASP A 91 4.07 2.20 -10.99
C ASP A 91 5.26 2.78 -10.21
N PRO A 92 5.33 4.11 -10.04
CA PRO A 92 6.52 4.81 -9.57
C PRO A 92 6.90 4.48 -8.11
N ARG A 93 6.01 3.82 -7.37
CA ARG A 93 6.21 3.38 -5.98
C ARG A 93 6.30 1.85 -5.82
N GLY A 94 6.33 1.11 -6.92
CA GLY A 94 6.38 -0.35 -6.92
C GLY A 94 5.05 -0.99 -6.53
N TRP A 95 5.11 -2.23 -6.03
CA TRP A 95 4.00 -3.19 -5.98
C TRP A 95 2.71 -2.82 -5.23
N PHE A 96 2.68 -1.75 -4.43
CA PHE A 96 1.45 -1.39 -3.74
C PHE A 96 0.58 -0.40 -4.53
N GLN A 97 1.18 0.33 -5.47
CA GLN A 97 0.48 1.31 -6.31
C GLN A 97 0.08 0.66 -7.63
#